data_AF-A0A2M9A6G3-F1
#
_entry.id   AF-A0A2M9A6G3-F1
#
_cell.length_a   1.000
_cell.length_b   1.000
_cell.length_c   1.000
_cell.angle_alpha   90.00
_cell.angle_beta   90.00
_cell.angle_gamma   90.00
#
_symmetry.space_group_name_H-M   'P 1'
#
loop_
_entity.id
_entity.type
_entity.pdbx_description
1 polymer ?
#
loop_
_entity_poly.entity_id
_entity_poly.type
_entity_poly.pdbx_seq_one_letter_code
_entity_poly.pdbx_strand_id
1 'polypeptide(L)'
;MDSLRNKIRLGIFALSVLACSESSNSIPPDFVRLYVDLRVASREYGETSTDGRIVRMRILEKYGYTAERFDSVAECIQKSPDLWEPFQEAVVEYTDSIAVAVNAIAPQIRNQPDSKKGEKK
;
A
#
# COMPACT_ATOMS: atom_id res chain seq x y z
N MET A 1 -50.84 -17.05 -32.67
CA MET A 1 -50.70 -15.68 -32.16
C MET A 1 -49.62 -15.70 -31.11
N ASP A 2 -48.41 -15.47 -31.58
CA ASP A 2 -47.19 -15.40 -30.79
C ASP A 2 -47.15 -14.15 -29.90
N SER A 3 -46.28 -14.27 -28.89
CA SER A 3 -45.63 -13.17 -28.17
C SER A 3 -46.42 -12.50 -27.06
N LEU A 4 -46.24 -13.02 -25.84
CA LEU A 4 -46.01 -12.15 -24.67
C LEU A 4 -45.04 -12.83 -23.69
N ARG A 5 -43.92 -13.32 -24.23
CA ARG A 5 -42.71 -13.58 -23.43
C ARG A 5 -41.92 -12.28 -23.41
N ASN A 6 -41.44 -11.93 -22.22
CA ASN A 6 -40.34 -10.98 -21.98
C ASN A 6 -40.75 -9.52 -21.71
N LYS A 7 -39.92 -8.85 -20.88
CA LYS A 7 -39.91 -7.45 -20.40
C LYS A 7 -40.50 -7.32 -18.98
N ILE A 8 -39.79 -6.99 -17.90
CA ILE A 8 -38.47 -6.39 -17.68
C ILE A 8 -38.00 -6.90 -16.28
N ARG A 9 -36.93 -7.71 -16.24
CA ARG A 9 -36.04 -7.75 -15.08
C ARG A 9 -34.77 -7.04 -15.50
N LEU A 10 -34.42 -5.94 -14.85
CA LEU A 10 -33.11 -5.25 -14.82
C LEU A 10 -33.41 -3.90 -14.14
N GLY A 11 -33.06 -3.66 -12.87
CA GLY A 11 -31.75 -3.88 -12.28
C GLY A 11 -30.90 -2.62 -12.50
N ILE A 12 -31.35 -1.47 -12.00
CA ILE A 12 -30.55 -0.23 -11.99
C ILE A 12 -29.72 -0.26 -10.71
N PHE A 13 -28.60 -0.95 -10.76
CA PHE A 13 -27.50 -0.73 -9.82
C PHE A 13 -26.79 0.53 -10.33
N ALA A 14 -26.99 1.65 -9.65
CA ALA A 14 -26.26 2.87 -9.90
C ALA A 14 -24.79 2.62 -9.55
N LEU A 15 -24.01 2.24 -10.57
CA LEU A 15 -22.57 2.14 -10.49
C LEU A 15 -22.03 3.57 -10.43
N SER A 16 -21.77 4.05 -9.21
CA SER A 16 -21.02 5.27 -8.98
C SER A 16 -19.60 5.07 -9.50
N VAL A 17 -19.40 5.35 -10.79
CA VAL A 17 -18.07 5.55 -11.35
C VAL A 17 -17.59 6.88 -10.78
N LEU A 18 -16.93 6.83 -9.62
CA LEU A 18 -16.08 7.92 -9.18
C LEU A 18 -15.05 8.12 -10.29
N ALA A 19 -15.28 9.20 -11.03
CA ALA A 19 -14.38 9.68 -12.05
C ALA A 19 -12.98 9.79 -11.45
N CYS A 20 -12.01 9.10 -12.06
CA CYS A 20 -10.59 9.40 -11.92
C CYS A 20 -10.31 10.79 -12.55
N SER A 21 -10.97 11.83 -12.03
CA SER A 21 -10.88 13.21 -12.48
C SER A 21 -9.83 13.93 -11.64
N GLU A 22 -8.60 13.45 -11.72
CA GLU A 22 -7.38 14.21 -11.49
C GLU A 22 -6.26 13.36 -12.09
N SER A 23 -6.18 13.40 -13.43
CA SER A 23 -5.13 12.78 -14.22
C SER A 23 -3.79 13.48 -13.93
N SER A 24 -3.15 13.12 -12.82
CA SER A 24 -1.72 12.89 -12.91
C SER A 24 -1.57 11.50 -13.53
N ASN A 25 -1.15 11.41 -14.80
CA ASN A 25 -0.79 10.15 -15.47
C ASN A 25 0.48 9.52 -14.87
N SER A 26 0.69 9.68 -13.56
CA SER A 26 1.88 9.31 -12.84
C SER A 26 1.51 8.89 -11.43
N ILE A 27 2.22 7.89 -10.92
CA ILE A 27 2.11 7.43 -9.55
C ILE A 27 2.55 8.56 -8.61
N PRO A 28 1.79 8.89 -7.55
CA PRO A 28 2.21 9.91 -6.61
C PRO A 28 3.57 9.55 -5.98
N PRO A 29 4.49 10.52 -5.80
CA PRO A 29 5.90 10.24 -5.48
C PRO A 29 6.12 9.33 -4.25
N ASP A 30 5.30 9.49 -3.22
CA ASP A 30 5.44 8.74 -1.97
C ASP A 30 4.55 7.49 -1.89
N PHE A 31 3.69 7.25 -2.88
CA PHE A 31 2.68 6.19 -2.81
C PHE A 31 3.31 4.79 -2.77
N VAL A 32 4.40 4.58 -3.51
CA VAL A 32 5.14 3.31 -3.51
C VAL A 32 5.67 2.99 -2.11
N ARG A 33 6.26 3.98 -1.42
CA ARG A 33 6.82 3.81 -0.08
C ARG A 33 5.72 3.56 0.94
N LEU A 34 4.64 4.34 0.89
CA LEU A 34 3.46 4.14 1.70
C LEU A 34 2.91 2.72 1.54
N TYR A 35 2.73 2.26 0.30
CA TYR A 35 2.23 0.93 0.00
C TYR A 35 3.11 -0.16 0.62
N VAL A 36 4.43 -0.06 0.44
CA VAL A 36 5.39 -1.03 1.00
C VAL A 36 5.36 -1.01 2.54
N ASP A 37 5.37 0.15 3.18
CA ASP A 37 5.28 0.27 4.64
C ASP A 37 4.01 -0.39 5.19
N LEU A 38 2.85 -0.19 4.53
CA LEU A 38 1.59 -0.82 4.90
C LEU A 38 1.63 -2.36 4.73
N ARG A 39 2.27 -2.86 3.67
CA ARG A 39 2.44 -4.30 3.44
C ARG A 39 3.35 -4.95 4.47
N VAL A 40 4.46 -4.28 4.82
CA VAL A 40 5.34 -4.73 5.90
C VAL A 40 4.57 -4.78 7.22
N ALA A 41 3.88 -3.70 7.60
CA ALA A 41 3.09 -3.67 8.82
C ALA A 41 2.02 -4.78 8.87
N SER A 42 1.38 -5.07 7.73
CA SER A 42 0.39 -6.15 7.62
C SER A 42 1.00 -7.53 7.84
N ARG A 43 2.23 -7.76 7.34
CA ARG A 43 2.96 -9.02 7.55
C ARG A 43 3.47 -9.18 8.98
N GLU A 44 4.01 -8.12 9.57
CA GLU A 44 4.62 -8.16 10.90
C GLU A 44 3.58 -8.26 12.02
N TYR A 45 2.51 -7.48 11.93
CA TYR A 45 1.51 -7.38 12.99
C TYR A 45 0.22 -8.12 12.69
N GLY A 46 0.01 -8.56 11.45
CA GLY A 46 -1.21 -9.21 10.98
C GLY A 46 -2.25 -8.24 10.42
N GLU A 47 -3.02 -8.72 9.45
CA GLU A 47 -4.02 -7.91 8.74
C GLU A 47 -5.21 -7.53 9.63
N THR A 48 -5.64 -8.42 10.52
CA THR A 48 -6.86 -8.24 11.33
C THR A 48 -6.60 -7.90 12.79
N SER A 49 -5.33 -7.83 13.21
CA SER A 49 -4.99 -7.54 14.61
C SER A 49 -5.23 -6.06 14.97
N THR A 50 -5.54 -5.81 16.24
CA THR A 50 -5.70 -4.46 16.77
C THR A 50 -4.42 -3.65 16.62
N ASP A 51 -3.27 -4.25 16.95
CA ASP A 51 -1.97 -3.58 16.85
C ASP A 51 -1.60 -3.28 15.39
N GLY A 52 -1.86 -4.22 14.48
CA GLY A 52 -1.66 -4.03 13.05
C GLY A 52 -2.51 -2.90 12.50
N ARG A 53 -3.77 -2.78 12.95
CA ARG A 53 -4.63 -1.65 12.60
C ARG A 53 -4.05 -0.32 13.09
N ILE A 54 -3.59 -0.24 14.34
CA ILE A 54 -2.99 0.99 14.90
C ILE A 54 -1.75 1.39 14.11
N VAL A 55 -0.87 0.44 13.80
CA VAL A 55 0.36 0.70 13.03
C VAL A 55 0.03 1.20 11.63
N ARG A 56 -0.90 0.53 10.91
CA ARG A 56 -1.31 0.97 9.56
C ARG A 56 -1.93 2.37 9.56
N MET A 57 -2.73 2.71 10.58
CA MET A 57 -3.27 4.07 10.73
C MET A 57 -2.15 5.11 10.90
N ARG A 58 -1.17 4.85 11.76
CA ARG A 58 -0.01 5.76 11.93
C ARG A 58 0.83 5.91 10.66
N ILE A 59 0.96 4.83 9.88
CA ILE A 59 1.64 4.88 8.59
C ILE A 59 0.87 5.78 7.63
N LEU A 60 -0.45 5.61 7.47
CA LEU A 60 -1.27 6.49 6.65
C LEU A 60 -1.12 7.97 7.05
N GLU A 61 -1.20 8.25 8.35
CA GLU A 61 -0.99 9.60 8.91
C GLU A 61 0.39 10.17 8.57
N LYS A 62 1.46 9.38 8.72
CA LYS A 62 2.84 9.77 8.39
C LYS A 62 2.99 10.24 6.94
N TYR A 63 2.27 9.63 6.01
CA TYR A 63 2.30 9.99 4.59
C TYR A 63 1.22 11.00 4.18
N GLY A 64 0.37 11.47 5.12
CA GLY A 64 -0.72 12.41 4.82
C GLY A 64 -1.87 11.76 4.02
N TYR A 65 -2.12 10.48 4.25
CA TYR A 65 -3.22 9.72 3.62
C TYR A 65 -4.31 9.41 4.63
N THR A 66 -5.56 9.38 4.15
CA THR A 66 -6.65 8.63 4.78
C THR A 66 -6.75 7.24 4.14
N ALA A 67 -7.48 6.32 4.76
CA ALA A 67 -7.74 5.01 4.17
C ALA A 67 -8.47 5.14 2.82
N GLU A 68 -9.47 6.02 2.74
CA GLU A 68 -10.26 6.25 1.53
C GLU A 68 -9.41 6.83 0.40
N ARG A 69 -8.50 7.77 0.73
CA ARG A 69 -7.56 8.32 -0.26
C ARG A 69 -6.60 7.24 -0.76
N PHE A 70 -6.10 6.38 0.14
CA PHE A 70 -5.24 5.28 -0.24
C PHE A 70 -5.96 4.32 -1.19
N ASP A 71 -7.17 3.89 -0.83
CA ASP A 71 -7.98 2.96 -1.63
C ASP A 71 -8.31 3.54 -3.00
N SER A 72 -8.66 4.83 -3.07
CA SER A 72 -8.91 5.55 -4.32
C SER A 72 -7.69 5.57 -5.26
N VAL A 73 -6.50 5.87 -4.72
CA VAL A 73 -5.26 5.88 -5.52
C VAL A 73 -4.88 4.47 -5.94
N ALA A 74 -4.98 3.48 -5.04
CA ALA A 74 -4.72 2.08 -5.35
C ALA A 74 -5.63 1.56 -6.47
N GLU A 75 -6.92 1.88 -6.39
CA GLU A 75 -7.92 1.50 -7.39
C GLU A 75 -7.64 2.17 -8.75
N CYS A 76 -7.26 3.45 -8.75
CA CYS A 76 -6.87 4.18 -9.96
C CYS A 76 -5.66 3.52 -10.65
N ILE A 77 -4.61 3.19 -9.89
CA ILE A 77 -3.42 2.51 -10.39
C ILE A 77 -3.77 1.11 -10.91
N GLN A 78 -4.57 0.34 -10.17
CA GLN A 78 -4.95 -1.03 -10.55
C GLN A 78 -5.80 -1.08 -11.84
N LYS A 79 -6.65 -0.06 -12.07
CA LYS A 79 -7.51 0.01 -13.25
C LYS A 79 -6.83 0.60 -14.48
N SER A 80 -5.65 1.21 -14.33
CA SER A 80 -4.93 1.89 -15.40
C SER A 80 -3.73 1.04 -15.85
N PRO A 81 -3.78 0.36 -17.00
CA PRO A 81 -2.68 -0.48 -17.48
C PRO A 81 -1.34 0.27 -17.54
N ASP A 82 -1.39 1.52 -17.97
CA ASP A 82 -0.21 2.40 -18.10
C ASP A 82 0.44 2.78 -16.76
N LEU A 83 -0.27 2.57 -15.63
CA LEU A 83 0.24 2.83 -14.29
C LEU A 83 0.56 1.54 -13.52
N TRP A 84 -0.14 0.45 -13.83
CA TRP A 84 -0.06 -0.79 -13.07
C TRP A 84 1.33 -1.43 -13.14
N GLU A 85 1.86 -1.63 -14.34
CA GLU A 85 3.18 -2.25 -14.53
C GLU A 85 4.30 -1.37 -13.94
N PRO A 86 4.39 -0.06 -14.24
CA PRO A 86 5.38 0.80 -13.60
C PRO A 86 5.29 0.85 -12.07
N PHE A 87 4.07 0.76 -11.52
CA PHE A 87 3.89 0.70 -10.07
C PHE A 87 4.45 -0.59 -9.47
N GLN A 88 4.19 -1.74 -10.10
CA GLN A 88 4.74 -3.01 -9.63
C GLN A 88 6.27 -3.01 -9.68
N GLU A 89 6.86 -2.51 -10.78
CA GLU A 89 8.32 -2.37 -10.90
C GLU A 89 8.90 -1.50 -9.79
N ALA A 90 8.31 -0.33 -9.54
CA ALA A 90 8.76 0.57 -8.48
C ALA A 90 8.63 -0.04 -7.08
N VAL A 91 7.59 -0.84 -6.81
CA VAL A 91 7.44 -1.57 -5.55
C VAL A 91 8.55 -2.60 -5.37
N VAL A 92 8.89 -3.36 -6.41
CA VAL A 92 9.98 -4.33 -6.39
C VAL A 92 11.31 -3.63 -6.15
N GLU A 93 11.63 -2.60 -6.93
CA GLU A 93 12.86 -1.82 -6.79
C GLU A 93 13.02 -1.24 -5.39
N TYR A 94 11.95 -0.64 -4.84
CA TYR A 94 11.99 -0.09 -3.50
C TYR A 94 12.20 -1.18 -2.43
N THR A 95 11.53 -2.32 -2.58
CA THR A 95 11.69 -3.46 -1.66
C THR A 95 13.11 -4.01 -1.67
N ASP A 96 13.70 -4.17 -2.86
CA ASP A 96 15.07 -4.63 -3.03
C ASP A 96 16.06 -3.62 -2.44
N SER A 97 15.81 -2.32 -2.60
CA SER A 97 16.64 -1.26 -2.00
C SER A 97 16.69 -1.37 -0.47
N ILE A 98 15.57 -1.71 0.17
CA ILE A 98 15.50 -1.93 1.62
C ILE A 98 16.32 -3.18 1.98
N ALA A 99 16.18 -4.27 1.24
CA ALA A 99 16.92 -5.51 1.49
C ALA A 99 18.44 -5.30 1.38
N VAL A 100 18.90 -4.58 0.37
CA VAL A 100 20.31 -4.21 0.19
C VAL A 100 20.80 -3.34 1.35
N ALA A 101 20.03 -2.33 1.74
CA ALA A 101 20.38 -1.46 2.86
C ALA A 101 20.51 -2.24 4.18
N VAL A 102 19.57 -3.14 4.47
CA VAL A 102 19.62 -4.01 5.66
C VAL A 102 20.86 -4.92 5.61
N ASN A 103 21.16 -5.53 4.47
CA ASN A 103 22.34 -6.38 4.30
C ASN A 103 23.66 -5.60 4.42
N ALA A 104 23.70 -4.31 4.05
CA ALA A 104 24.86 -3.46 4.25
C ALA A 104 25.08 -3.08 5.73
N ILE A 105 24.00 -3.01 6.52
CA ILE A 105 24.03 -2.62 7.94
C ILE A 105 24.26 -3.83 8.85
N ALA A 106 23.72 -5.01 8.52
CA ALA A 106 23.84 -6.22 9.35
C ALA A 106 25.29 -6.62 9.74
N PRO A 107 26.31 -6.48 8.85
CA PRO A 107 27.70 -6.69 9.21
C PRO A 107 28.22 -5.69 10.26
N GLN A 108 27.70 -4.46 10.28
CA GLN A 108 28.13 -3.40 11.20
C GLN A 108 27.53 -3.58 12.60
N ILE A 109 26.28 -4.06 12.70
CA ILE A 109 25.64 -4.38 13.99
C ILE A 109 26.34 -5.56 14.67
N ARG A 110 26.77 -6.57 13.91
CA ARG A 110 27.48 -7.74 14.44
C ARG A 110 28.88 -7.43 14.97
N ASN A 111 29.51 -6.35 14.48
CA ASN A 111 30.86 -5.95 14.86
C ASN A 111 30.90 -4.79 15.87
N GLN A 112 29.74 -4.33 16.37
CA GLN A 112 29.70 -3.36 17.46
C GLN A 112 29.84 -4.12 18.80
N PRO A 113 30.98 -4.02 19.52
CA PRO A 113 31.10 -4.64 20.84
C PRO A 113 30.09 -3.98 21.79
N ASP A 114 29.44 -4.79 22.63
CA ASP A 114 28.56 -4.40 23.73
C ASP A 114 29.25 -3.44 24.72
N SER A 115 29.44 -2.18 24.32
CA SER A 115 29.89 -1.13 25.22
C SER A 115 28.67 -0.58 25.95
N LYS A 116 28.35 -1.24 27.06
CA LYS A 116 27.92 -0.70 28.36
C LYS A 116 26.99 -1.67 29.08
N LYS A 117 27.58 -2.76 29.56
CA LYS A 117 27.07 -3.47 30.74
C LYS A 117 28.10 -3.35 31.85
N GLY A 118 27.89 -2.39 32.76
CA GLY A 118 28.64 -2.33 34.02
C GLY A 118 29.14 -0.94 34.38
N GLU A 119 28.29 -0.14 35.02
CA GLU A 119 28.75 0.67 36.15
C GLU A 119 27.55 0.88 37.08
N LYS A 120 27.32 -0.11 37.94
CA LYS A 120 26.75 0.15 39.27
C LYS A 120 27.95 0.35 40.18
N LYS A 121 28.04 1.52 40.81
CA LYS A 121 28.69 1.68 42.10
C LYS A 121 27.85 2.64 42.94
#